data_AF-H2YGC5-F1
#
_entry.id   AF-H2YGC5-F1
#
_cell.length_a   1.000
_cell.length_b   1.000
_cell.length_c   1.000
_cell.angle_alpha   90.00
_cell.angle_beta   90.00
_cell.angle_gamma   90.00
#
_symmetry.space_group_name_H-M   'P 1'
#
loop_
_entity.id
_entity.type
_entity.pdbx_description
1 polymer ?
#
loop_
_entity_poly.entity_id
_entity_poly.type
_entity_poly.pdbx_seq_one_letter_code
_entity_poly.pdbx_strand_id
1 'polypeptide(L)'
;YTDNDKVEIFVNKVGPYFNPHETYHYYSLPVCRPDAIQHKSLTLGEVLDGDRMAYSMYDEEDFGDDDNGWKIIHADVFRFPKLKSLFCSTIGVGSQLLAIGAGIIIMALLGMFKAHGHGSINTAAILLYALTSCIAGYVSSSYYRKFQGTNWVANIILTSSLFTAPCFIVWSVVNSVHWWYGSTQALPFTTVLLLGFIWVLIGLPLTVVGGIMGKNTSSDFDAPCRTKNIAREIPPQPWYRNTLCHMIFGGFLPFSAVSVELYYVFATVWGREVYTLYGILMVVFVIELSVSACVAVALTYFHLSSEDYRWWWRSVFSAGSTSFFVFFYSIFFYIRRSNMSGIVQSVEFFGYSVLTCFAFFLSLGTVSFFASLKFIRYIYVNLKMD
;
A
#
# COMPACT_ATOMS: atom_id res chain seq x y z
N TYR A 1 48.90 -3.63 7.03
CA TYR A 1 48.01 -4.55 7.75
C TYR A 1 48.16 -5.92 7.14
N THR A 2 48.58 -6.88 7.93
CA THR A 2 48.46 -8.32 7.62
C THR A 2 47.08 -8.80 8.02
N ASP A 3 46.58 -9.87 7.40
CA ASP A 3 45.37 -10.56 7.87
C ASP A 3 45.57 -10.89 9.36
N ASN A 4 44.65 -10.45 10.23
CA ASN A 4 44.66 -10.50 11.73
C ASN A 4 45.27 -9.32 12.53
N ASP A 5 45.66 -8.20 11.92
CA ASP A 5 46.00 -7.00 12.72
C ASP A 5 44.73 -6.34 13.30
N LYS A 6 44.61 -6.22 14.63
CA LYS A 6 43.53 -5.47 15.27
C LYS A 6 43.63 -3.98 14.93
N VAL A 7 42.67 -3.40 14.22
CA VAL A 7 42.63 -1.94 14.05
C VAL A 7 41.85 -1.29 15.19
N GLU A 8 42.49 -0.32 15.82
CA GLU A 8 41.88 0.50 16.86
C GLU A 8 40.92 1.51 16.24
N ILE A 9 39.65 1.46 16.66
CA ILE A 9 38.61 2.38 16.19
C ILE A 9 38.46 3.52 17.18
N PHE A 10 38.39 4.74 16.65
CA PHE A 10 38.24 5.95 17.44
C PHE A 10 36.93 6.66 17.11
N VAL A 11 36.22 7.12 18.14
CA VAL A 11 35.05 7.99 18.00
C VAL A 11 35.46 9.44 18.21
N ASN A 12 34.96 10.37 17.37
CA ASN A 12 35.31 11.79 17.42
C ASN A 12 34.08 12.65 17.81
N LYS A 13 33.89 13.79 17.15
CA LYS A 13 32.76 14.71 17.31
C LYS A 13 31.55 14.26 16.49
N VAL A 14 30.36 14.47 17.03
CA VAL A 14 29.06 14.19 16.38
C VAL A 14 28.33 15.51 16.21
N GLY A 15 27.76 15.75 15.03
CA GLY A 15 26.99 16.95 14.73
C GLY A 15 25.92 16.69 13.68
N PRO A 16 24.86 17.51 13.63
CA PRO A 16 23.86 17.43 12.57
C PRO A 16 24.44 17.86 11.22
N TYR A 17 24.13 17.12 10.14
CA TYR A 17 24.59 17.46 8.78
C TYR A 17 24.16 18.86 8.32
N PHE A 18 23.03 19.37 8.80
CA PHE A 18 22.49 20.67 8.44
C PHE A 18 23.15 21.85 9.19
N ASN A 19 23.93 21.60 10.24
CA ASN A 19 24.66 22.63 10.98
C ASN A 19 26.06 22.13 11.39
N PRO A 20 27.05 22.22 10.48
CA PRO A 20 28.41 21.72 10.72
C PRO A 20 29.15 22.39 11.89
N HIS A 21 28.69 23.56 12.34
CA HIS A 21 29.28 24.28 13.46
C HIS A 21 28.86 23.73 14.83
N GLU A 22 27.78 22.94 14.88
CA GLU A 22 27.30 22.33 16.11
C GLU A 22 27.93 20.95 16.28
N THR A 23 28.85 20.83 17.24
CA THR A 23 29.60 19.60 17.48
C THR A 23 29.53 19.21 18.96
N TYR A 24 29.23 17.93 19.19
CA TYR A 24 29.16 17.30 20.51
C TYR A 24 30.21 16.21 20.61
N HIS A 25 30.72 15.96 21.81
CA HIS A 25 31.56 14.78 22.05
C HIS A 25 30.71 13.52 21.91
N TYR A 26 31.21 12.48 21.25
CA TYR A 26 30.46 11.23 21.07
C TYR A 26 29.87 10.69 22.39
N TYR A 27 30.69 10.59 23.44
CA TYR A 27 30.25 10.09 24.77
C TYR A 27 29.46 11.10 25.62
N SER A 28 29.23 12.32 25.13
CA SER A 28 28.30 13.25 25.79
C SER A 28 26.83 12.97 25.43
N LEU A 29 26.61 12.21 24.35
CA LEU A 29 25.28 11.77 23.93
C LEU A 29 24.83 10.57 24.77
N PRO A 30 23.51 10.29 24.84
CA PRO A 30 22.96 9.13 25.54
C PRO A 30 23.21 7.83 24.74
N VAL A 31 24.48 7.52 24.49
CA VAL A 31 24.97 6.30 23.81
C VAL A 31 25.61 5.35 24.83
N CYS A 32 25.86 4.10 24.43
CA CYS A 32 26.65 3.17 25.25
C CYS A 32 28.04 3.76 25.51
N ARG A 33 28.47 3.75 26.78
CA ARG A 33 29.73 4.38 27.23
C ARG A 33 30.53 3.40 28.08
N PRO A 34 31.87 3.40 27.98
CA PRO A 34 32.72 2.61 28.85
C PRO A 34 32.71 3.18 30.26
N ASP A 35 33.01 2.35 31.25
CA ASP A 35 33.13 2.78 32.66
C ASP A 35 34.22 3.86 32.83
N ALA A 36 35.27 3.81 32.01
CA ALA A 36 36.29 4.83 31.89
C ALA A 36 36.54 5.20 30.42
N ILE A 37 36.34 6.46 30.08
CA ILE A 37 36.60 6.98 28.72
C ILE A 37 38.10 7.21 28.56
N GLN A 38 38.73 6.44 27.67
CA GLN A 38 40.11 6.65 27.29
C GLN A 38 40.17 7.56 26.06
N HIS A 39 40.85 8.69 26.18
CA HIS A 39 41.06 9.61 25.07
C HIS A 39 42.35 9.25 24.32
N LYS A 40 42.30 9.31 22.98
CA LYS A 40 43.49 9.14 22.16
C LYS A 40 44.38 10.38 22.29
N SER A 41 45.69 10.20 22.41
CA SER A 41 46.63 11.31 22.28
C SER A 41 46.60 11.84 20.84
N LEU A 42 46.24 13.11 20.69
CA LEU A 42 46.10 13.77 19.39
C LEU A 42 47.38 14.52 19.01
N THR A 43 47.64 14.61 17.72
CA THR A 43 48.67 15.48 17.15
C THR A 43 48.24 16.95 17.21
N LEU A 44 49.20 17.87 17.13
CA LEU A 44 48.91 19.31 17.16
C LEU A 44 47.93 19.74 16.05
N GLY A 45 48.01 19.10 14.87
CA GLY A 45 47.09 19.37 13.75
C GLY A 45 45.65 18.96 14.05
N GLU A 46 45.45 17.76 14.60
CA GLU A 46 44.12 17.26 15.00
C GLU A 46 43.50 18.12 16.12
N VAL A 47 44.33 18.59 17.07
CA VAL A 47 43.87 19.50 18.12
C VAL A 47 43.43 20.86 17.54
N LEU A 48 44.16 21.39 16.56
CA LEU A 48 43.81 22.65 15.88
C LEU A 48 42.54 22.53 15.03
N ASP A 49 42.28 21.34 14.46
CA ASP A 49 41.03 21.03 13.76
C ASP A 49 39.84 20.78 14.71
N GLY A 50 40.10 20.86 16.02
CA GLY A 50 39.10 20.68 17.07
C GLY A 50 38.66 19.23 17.26
N ASP A 51 39.48 18.26 16.85
CA ASP A 51 39.19 16.85 17.04
C ASP A 51 39.32 16.44 18.50
N ARG A 52 38.46 15.50 18.88
CA ARG A 52 38.30 14.98 20.24
C ARG A 52 38.07 13.48 20.15
N MET A 53 39.13 12.74 19.85
CA MET A 53 39.06 11.29 19.66
C MET A 53 39.12 10.53 20.99
N ALA A 54 38.26 9.52 21.13
CA ALA A 54 38.28 8.56 22.21
C ALA A 54 38.25 7.13 21.65
N TYR A 55 38.82 6.18 22.39
CA TYR A 55 38.74 4.76 22.02
C TYR A 55 37.28 4.34 21.98
N SER A 56 36.85 3.76 20.86
CA SER A 56 35.51 3.23 20.72
C SER A 56 35.35 1.95 21.55
N MET A 57 34.10 1.52 21.77
CA MET A 57 33.81 0.20 22.33
C MET A 57 33.57 -0.85 21.24
N TYR A 58 33.85 -0.49 19.98
CA TYR A 58 33.49 -1.26 18.80
C TYR A 58 34.76 -1.77 18.12
N ASP A 59 34.77 -3.04 17.75
CA ASP A 59 35.90 -3.67 17.05
C ASP A 59 35.68 -3.64 15.52
N GLU A 60 36.71 -3.91 14.71
CA GLU A 60 36.56 -3.96 13.24
C GLU A 60 35.50 -4.95 12.75
N GLU A 61 35.29 -6.03 13.50
CA GLU A 61 34.24 -7.01 13.21
C GLU A 61 32.83 -6.39 13.28
N ASP A 62 32.63 -5.34 14.10
CA ASP A 62 31.35 -4.59 14.17
C ASP A 62 31.11 -3.71 12.93
N PHE A 63 32.16 -3.39 12.18
CA PHE A 63 32.10 -2.56 10.97
C PHE A 63 32.43 -3.37 9.70
N GLY A 64 32.47 -4.70 9.79
CA GLY A 64 32.76 -5.61 8.70
C GLY A 64 31.93 -5.33 7.45
N ASP A 65 32.62 -5.31 6.31
CA ASP A 65 32.25 -4.82 4.98
C ASP A 65 31.12 -5.60 4.25
N ASP A 66 30.12 -6.16 4.96
CA ASP A 66 29.08 -7.05 4.39
C ASP A 66 27.63 -6.75 4.89
N ASP A 67 27.43 -5.55 5.44
CA ASP A 67 26.13 -5.11 5.93
C ASP A 67 25.28 -4.50 4.82
N ASN A 68 24.58 -5.37 4.08
CA ASN A 68 23.47 -4.99 3.23
C ASN A 68 22.62 -3.89 3.91
N GLY A 69 22.41 -2.75 3.25
CA GLY A 69 21.78 -1.56 3.85
C GLY A 69 20.42 -1.79 4.53
N TRP A 70 19.73 -2.90 4.21
CA TRP A 70 18.52 -3.31 4.92
C TRP A 70 18.77 -3.84 6.34
N LYS A 71 19.92 -4.48 6.64
CA LYS A 71 20.24 -4.98 7.99
C LYS A 71 20.42 -3.82 8.98
N ILE A 72 21.08 -2.75 8.54
CA ILE A 72 21.41 -1.57 9.36
C ILE A 72 20.14 -0.86 9.86
N ILE A 73 19.05 -0.90 9.09
CA ILE A 73 17.79 -0.22 9.41
C ILE A 73 16.82 -1.05 10.28
N HIS A 74 17.22 -2.20 10.81
CA HIS A 74 16.37 -3.09 11.64
C HIS A 74 15.63 -2.35 12.78
N ALA A 75 16.27 -1.32 13.34
CA ALA A 75 15.73 -0.51 14.44
C ALA A 75 14.71 0.56 14.00
N ASP A 76 14.56 0.86 12.71
CA ASP A 76 13.65 1.91 12.22
C ASP A 76 12.55 1.39 11.26
N VAL A 77 12.69 0.16 10.76
CA VAL A 77 11.76 -0.45 9.78
C VAL A 77 10.31 -0.55 10.27
N PHE A 78 10.09 -0.80 11.57
CA PHE A 78 8.76 -0.98 12.13
C PHE A 78 8.11 0.33 12.62
N ARG A 79 8.68 1.48 12.27
CA ARG A 79 8.12 2.79 12.64
C ARG A 79 6.79 3.03 11.94
N PHE A 80 5.74 3.33 12.70
CA PHE A 80 4.39 3.48 12.17
C PHE A 80 4.25 4.66 11.18
N PRO A 81 3.37 4.54 10.17
CA PRO A 81 3.13 5.60 9.19
C PRO A 81 2.47 6.84 9.82
N LYS A 82 2.74 8.03 9.27
CA LYS A 82 2.17 9.31 9.75
C LYS A 82 0.63 9.33 9.66
N LEU A 83 0.07 8.92 8.52
CA LEU A 83 -1.38 8.88 8.26
C LEU A 83 -1.96 7.50 8.58
N LYS A 84 -2.01 7.14 9.87
CA LYS A 84 -2.46 5.82 10.34
C LYS A 84 -3.88 5.47 9.89
N SER A 85 -4.84 6.39 10.05
CA SER A 85 -6.25 6.15 9.70
C SER A 85 -6.43 5.88 8.20
N LEU A 86 -5.89 6.75 7.35
CA LEU A 86 -6.00 6.59 5.89
C LEU A 86 -5.40 5.26 5.44
N PHE A 87 -4.24 4.90 5.98
CA PHE A 87 -3.56 3.65 5.65
C PHE A 87 -4.35 2.40 6.09
N CYS A 88 -4.94 2.42 7.28
CA CYS A 88 -5.80 1.32 7.74
C CYS A 88 -7.08 1.22 6.92
N SER A 89 -7.69 2.37 6.58
CA SER A 89 -8.88 2.43 5.72
C SER A 89 -8.60 1.91 4.32
N THR A 90 -7.48 2.27 3.69
CA THR A 90 -7.11 1.74 2.35
C THR A 90 -6.94 0.24 2.40
N ILE A 91 -6.34 -0.30 3.47
CA ILE A 91 -6.15 -1.74 3.61
C ILE A 91 -7.45 -2.50 3.89
N GLY A 92 -8.32 -1.93 4.71
CA GLY A 92 -9.64 -2.50 4.97
C GLY A 92 -10.48 -2.58 3.71
N VAL A 93 -10.61 -1.46 2.99
CA VAL A 93 -11.42 -1.39 1.76
C VAL A 93 -10.85 -2.27 0.65
N GLY A 94 -9.53 -2.29 0.45
CA GLY A 94 -8.92 -3.19 -0.55
C GLY A 94 -9.16 -4.67 -0.24
N SER A 95 -9.12 -5.07 1.03
CA SER A 95 -9.46 -6.43 1.46
C SER A 95 -10.92 -6.79 1.18
N GLN A 96 -11.85 -5.85 1.40
CA GLN A 96 -13.26 -6.03 1.03
C GLN A 96 -13.43 -6.18 -0.48
N LEU A 97 -12.79 -5.32 -1.29
CA LEU A 97 -12.87 -5.39 -2.74
C LEU A 97 -12.30 -6.70 -3.31
N LEU A 98 -11.22 -7.22 -2.73
CA LEU A 98 -10.70 -8.55 -3.08
C LEU A 98 -11.70 -9.66 -2.75
N ALA A 99 -12.36 -9.60 -1.58
CA ALA A 99 -13.38 -10.57 -1.21
C ALA A 99 -14.59 -10.52 -2.16
N ILE A 100 -15.01 -9.33 -2.60
CA ILE A 100 -16.07 -9.16 -3.60
C ILE A 100 -15.63 -9.75 -4.94
N GLY A 101 -14.45 -9.42 -5.42
CA GLY A 101 -13.93 -9.94 -6.70
C GLY A 101 -13.84 -11.47 -6.71
N ALA A 102 -13.27 -12.06 -5.65
CA ALA A 102 -13.23 -13.51 -5.48
C ALA A 102 -14.64 -14.12 -5.40
N GLY A 103 -15.55 -13.50 -4.64
CA GLY A 103 -16.94 -13.95 -4.51
C GLY A 103 -17.70 -13.96 -5.83
N ILE A 104 -17.57 -12.90 -6.65
CA ILE A 104 -18.19 -12.82 -7.98
C ILE A 104 -17.66 -13.93 -8.89
N ILE A 105 -16.34 -14.15 -8.92
CA ILE A 105 -15.72 -15.20 -9.73
C ILE A 105 -16.21 -16.59 -9.28
N ILE A 106 -16.27 -16.86 -7.97
CA ILE A 106 -16.76 -18.13 -7.43
C ILE A 106 -18.23 -18.36 -7.80
N MET A 107 -19.11 -17.37 -7.64
CA MET A 107 -20.52 -17.49 -8.04
C MET A 107 -20.66 -17.69 -9.56
N ALA A 108 -19.80 -17.06 -10.36
CA ALA A 108 -19.78 -17.25 -11.81
C ALA A 108 -19.36 -18.67 -12.21
N LEU A 109 -18.35 -19.23 -11.54
CA LEU A 109 -17.91 -20.62 -11.73
C LEU A 109 -18.98 -21.65 -11.37
N LEU A 110 -19.80 -21.35 -10.35
CA LEU A 110 -20.95 -22.17 -9.94
C LEU A 110 -22.15 -22.06 -10.91
N GLY A 111 -22.05 -21.26 -11.97
CA GLY A 111 -23.11 -21.10 -12.97
C GLY A 111 -24.32 -20.30 -12.48
N MET A 112 -24.16 -19.48 -11.42
CA MET A 112 -25.26 -18.68 -10.86
C MET A 112 -25.70 -17.53 -11.78
N PHE A 113 -24.87 -17.13 -12.75
CA PHE A 113 -25.18 -16.07 -13.70
C PHE A 113 -25.68 -16.62 -15.03
N LYS A 114 -26.90 -16.28 -15.41
CA LYS A 114 -27.42 -16.55 -16.76
C LYS A 114 -26.69 -15.65 -17.77
N ALA A 115 -26.22 -16.23 -18.87
CA ALA A 115 -25.41 -15.57 -19.92
C ALA A 115 -26.02 -14.27 -20.50
N HIS A 116 -27.34 -14.08 -20.43
CA HIS A 116 -28.04 -12.91 -20.99
C HIS A 116 -28.56 -11.93 -19.92
N GLY A 117 -28.31 -12.19 -18.63
CA GLY A 117 -28.86 -11.40 -17.52
C GLY A 117 -27.81 -10.50 -16.88
N HIS A 118 -27.36 -9.44 -17.55
CA HIS A 118 -26.38 -8.47 -17.00
C HIS A 118 -26.82 -7.91 -15.63
N GLY A 119 -28.13 -7.78 -15.39
CA GLY A 119 -28.67 -7.33 -14.11
C GLY A 119 -28.38 -8.27 -12.92
N SER A 120 -28.17 -9.56 -13.17
CA SER A 120 -27.88 -10.54 -12.10
C SER A 120 -26.49 -10.30 -11.49
N ILE A 121 -25.48 -10.00 -12.32
CA ILE A 121 -24.12 -9.71 -11.86
C ILE A 121 -24.09 -8.43 -11.03
N ASN A 122 -24.76 -7.36 -11.49
CA ASN A 122 -24.83 -6.10 -10.76
C ASN A 122 -25.56 -6.27 -9.40
N THR A 123 -26.64 -7.04 -9.38
CA THR A 123 -27.37 -7.34 -8.13
C THR A 123 -26.50 -8.12 -7.15
N ALA A 124 -25.77 -9.14 -7.63
CA ALA A 124 -24.86 -9.91 -6.82
C ALA A 124 -23.69 -9.06 -6.28
N ALA A 125 -23.16 -8.14 -7.08
CA ALA A 125 -22.12 -7.20 -6.65
C ALA A 125 -22.60 -6.29 -5.51
N ILE A 126 -23.83 -5.75 -5.59
CA ILE A 126 -24.41 -4.91 -4.52
C ILE A 126 -24.61 -5.72 -3.23
N LEU A 127 -25.15 -6.94 -3.34
CA LEU A 127 -25.35 -7.82 -2.19
C LEU A 127 -24.02 -8.22 -1.53
N LEU A 128 -23.03 -8.63 -2.32
CA LEU A 128 -21.69 -8.92 -1.82
C LEU A 128 -21.03 -7.71 -1.19
N TYR A 129 -21.20 -6.52 -1.78
CA TYR A 129 -20.66 -5.28 -1.20
C TYR A 129 -21.22 -5.03 0.19
N ALA A 130 -22.53 -5.19 0.37
CA ALA A 130 -23.18 -5.06 1.67
C ALA A 130 -22.67 -6.11 2.68
N LEU A 131 -22.62 -7.40 2.30
CA LEU A 131 -22.20 -8.49 3.19
C LEU A 131 -20.72 -8.43 3.58
N THR A 132 -19.84 -8.08 2.64
CA THR A 132 -18.39 -8.04 2.86
C THR A 132 -17.92 -6.76 3.56
N SER A 133 -18.81 -5.79 3.78
CA SER A 133 -18.47 -4.54 4.46
C SER A 133 -17.95 -4.74 5.90
N CYS A 134 -18.32 -5.84 6.56
CA CYS A 134 -17.75 -6.23 7.85
C CYS A 134 -16.24 -6.54 7.77
N ILE A 135 -15.75 -7.07 6.63
CA ILE A 135 -14.32 -7.39 6.41
C ILE A 135 -13.51 -6.09 6.39
N ALA A 136 -14.00 -5.05 5.70
CA ALA A 136 -13.34 -3.75 5.68
C ALA A 136 -13.22 -3.14 7.08
N GLY A 137 -14.33 -3.15 7.84
CA GLY A 137 -14.34 -2.67 9.22
C GLY A 137 -13.36 -3.43 10.11
N TYR A 138 -13.36 -4.76 10.02
CA TYR A 138 -12.51 -5.65 10.80
C TYR A 138 -11.02 -5.41 10.54
N VAL A 139 -10.60 -5.47 9.27
CA VAL A 139 -9.19 -5.30 8.90
C VAL A 139 -8.70 -3.89 9.25
N SER A 140 -9.48 -2.86 8.91
CA SER A 140 -9.11 -1.47 9.20
C SER A 140 -8.94 -1.23 10.71
N SER A 141 -9.91 -1.63 11.52
CA SER A 141 -9.89 -1.38 12.97
C SER A 141 -8.85 -2.23 13.70
N SER A 142 -8.59 -3.46 13.23
CA SER A 142 -7.54 -4.33 13.77
C SER A 142 -6.15 -3.72 13.60
N TYR A 143 -5.84 -3.23 12.39
CA TYR A 143 -4.55 -2.56 12.14
C TYR A 143 -4.46 -1.18 12.79
N TYR A 144 -5.58 -0.45 12.87
CA TYR A 144 -5.60 0.85 13.53
C TYR A 144 -5.29 0.76 15.03
N ARG A 145 -5.82 -0.27 15.71
CA ARG A 145 -5.47 -0.57 17.10
C ARG A 145 -4.00 -0.99 17.23
N LYS A 146 -3.49 -1.83 16.31
CA LYS A 146 -2.07 -2.21 16.26
C LYS A 146 -1.12 -1.02 16.13
N PHE A 147 -1.51 0.03 15.42
CA PHE A 147 -0.73 1.27 15.30
C PHE A 147 -0.96 2.26 16.44
N GLN A 148 -1.56 1.83 17.55
CA GLN A 148 -1.85 2.66 18.73
C GLN A 148 -2.76 3.85 18.40
N GLY A 149 -3.72 3.66 17.49
CA GLY A 149 -4.73 4.68 17.16
C GLY A 149 -5.86 4.72 18.18
N THR A 150 -6.20 5.91 18.68
CA THR A 150 -7.24 6.11 19.69
C THR A 150 -8.63 6.35 19.07
N ASN A 151 -8.69 7.10 17.96
CA ASN A 151 -9.92 7.56 17.32
C ASN A 151 -10.52 6.53 16.34
N TRP A 152 -10.92 5.37 16.87
CA TRP A 152 -11.42 4.25 16.05
C TRP A 152 -12.72 4.57 15.29
N VAL A 153 -13.59 5.42 15.85
CA VAL A 153 -14.85 5.83 15.18
C VAL A 153 -14.57 6.62 13.91
N ALA A 154 -13.66 7.61 13.98
CA ALA A 154 -13.25 8.38 12.80
C ALA A 154 -12.59 7.50 11.74
N ASN A 155 -11.82 6.50 12.16
CA ASN A 155 -11.23 5.51 11.26
C ASN A 155 -12.30 4.66 10.54
N ILE A 156 -13.36 4.23 11.22
CA ILE A 156 -14.45 3.47 10.59
C ILE A 156 -15.24 4.33 9.62
N ILE A 157 -15.56 5.57 9.99
CA ILE A 157 -16.25 6.51 9.09
C ILE A 157 -15.42 6.70 7.82
N LEU A 158 -14.12 6.97 7.97
CA LEU A 158 -13.20 7.08 6.85
C LEU A 158 -13.17 5.81 5.99
N THR A 159 -13.14 4.64 6.62
CA THR A 159 -13.15 3.33 5.93
C THR A 159 -14.43 3.14 5.13
N SER A 160 -15.59 3.50 5.69
CA SER A 160 -16.88 3.40 5.02
C SER A 160 -17.00 4.40 3.86
N SER A 161 -16.48 5.62 4.02
CA SER A 161 -16.55 6.68 3.01
C SER A 161 -15.49 6.58 1.90
N LEU A 162 -14.36 5.91 2.14
CA LEU A 162 -13.20 5.94 1.24
C LEU A 162 -13.52 5.50 -0.18
N PHE A 163 -14.35 4.47 -0.34
CA PHE A 163 -14.82 4.02 -1.67
C PHE A 163 -16.19 4.58 -2.03
N THR A 164 -17.11 4.65 -1.07
CA THR A 164 -18.50 5.03 -1.33
C THR A 164 -18.68 6.50 -1.68
N ALA A 165 -17.90 7.41 -1.09
CA ALA A 165 -17.98 8.83 -1.43
C ALA A 165 -17.50 9.08 -2.88
N PRO A 166 -16.33 8.57 -3.34
CA PRO A 166 -15.97 8.63 -4.75
C PRO A 166 -16.99 7.97 -5.69
N CYS A 167 -17.53 6.79 -5.33
CA CYS A 167 -18.62 6.16 -6.09
C CYS A 167 -19.80 7.10 -6.27
N PHE A 168 -20.27 7.72 -5.18
CA PHE A 168 -21.42 8.60 -5.18
C PHE A 168 -21.16 9.87 -6.01
N ILE A 169 -19.95 10.44 -5.93
CA ILE A 169 -19.56 11.61 -6.74
C ILE A 169 -19.57 11.27 -8.23
N VAL A 170 -18.88 10.20 -8.64
CA VAL A 170 -18.82 9.76 -10.04
C VAL A 170 -20.22 9.48 -10.55
N TRP A 171 -20.99 8.70 -9.79
CA TRP A 171 -22.36 8.36 -10.12
C TRP A 171 -23.24 9.62 -10.26
N SER A 172 -23.12 10.60 -9.36
CA SER A 172 -23.89 11.84 -9.41
C SER A 172 -23.57 12.66 -10.66
N VAL A 173 -22.30 12.73 -11.06
CA VAL A 173 -21.87 13.41 -12.29
C VAL A 173 -22.44 12.70 -13.52
N VAL A 174 -22.29 11.37 -13.60
CA VAL A 174 -22.80 10.56 -14.71
C VAL A 174 -24.32 10.71 -14.83
N ASN A 175 -25.05 10.54 -13.72
CA ASN A 175 -26.51 10.61 -13.70
C ASN A 175 -27.04 12.01 -14.06
N SER A 176 -26.36 13.08 -13.63
CA SER A 176 -26.72 14.47 -14.00
C SER A 176 -26.62 14.70 -15.52
N VAL A 177 -25.61 14.13 -16.17
CA VAL A 177 -25.47 14.18 -17.62
C VAL A 177 -26.60 13.39 -18.30
N HIS A 178 -26.95 12.20 -17.81
CA HIS A 178 -28.09 11.46 -18.38
C HIS A 178 -29.42 12.23 -18.25
N TRP A 179 -29.68 12.91 -17.13
CA TRP A 179 -30.86 13.77 -16.97
C TRP A 179 -30.85 14.95 -17.94
N TRP A 180 -29.71 15.63 -18.11
CA TRP A 180 -29.59 16.76 -19.03
C TRP A 180 -29.96 16.39 -20.48
N TYR A 181 -29.57 15.19 -20.91
CA TYR A 181 -29.86 14.69 -22.26
C TYR A 181 -31.17 13.89 -22.37
N GLY A 182 -31.97 13.79 -21.30
CA GLY A 182 -33.24 13.05 -21.31
C GLY A 182 -33.08 11.55 -21.59
N SER A 183 -31.94 10.97 -21.21
CA SER A 183 -31.63 9.55 -21.48
C SER A 183 -32.49 8.61 -20.62
N THR A 184 -33.00 7.54 -21.22
CA THR A 184 -33.73 6.47 -20.49
C THR A 184 -32.86 5.67 -19.53
N GLN A 185 -31.54 5.81 -19.62
CA GLN A 185 -30.59 5.22 -18.66
C GLN A 185 -30.39 6.06 -17.40
N ALA A 186 -30.99 7.25 -17.32
CA ALA A 186 -30.95 8.03 -16.09
C ALA A 186 -31.69 7.29 -14.98
N LEU A 187 -31.00 7.05 -13.87
CA LEU A 187 -31.62 6.39 -12.73
C LEU A 187 -32.59 7.38 -12.07
N PRO A 188 -33.84 6.97 -11.80
CA PRO A 188 -34.81 7.84 -11.14
C PRO A 188 -34.33 8.13 -9.72
N PHE A 189 -34.64 9.33 -9.23
CA PHE A 189 -34.25 9.80 -7.89
C PHE A 189 -34.60 8.80 -6.78
N THR A 190 -35.70 8.07 -6.93
CA THR A 190 -36.12 7.00 -6.00
C THR A 190 -35.08 5.89 -5.84
N THR A 191 -34.44 5.44 -6.94
CA THR A 191 -33.42 4.39 -6.88
C THR A 191 -32.16 4.87 -6.17
N VAL A 192 -31.85 6.16 -6.28
CA VAL A 192 -30.73 6.82 -5.60
C VAL A 192 -30.93 6.79 -4.10
N LEU A 193 -32.11 7.24 -3.65
CA LEU A 193 -32.47 7.20 -2.24
C LEU A 193 -32.44 5.78 -1.71
N LEU A 194 -32.97 4.81 -2.47
CA LEU A 194 -32.97 3.40 -2.08
C LEU A 194 -31.54 2.85 -1.90
N LEU A 195 -30.62 3.11 -2.85
CA LEU A 195 -29.22 2.70 -2.72
C LEU A 195 -28.51 3.39 -1.55
N GLY A 196 -28.81 4.68 -1.33
CA GLY A 196 -28.33 5.42 -0.17
C GLY A 196 -28.81 4.82 1.16
N PHE A 197 -30.09 4.46 1.25
CA PHE A 197 -30.64 3.79 2.44
C PHE A 197 -30.03 2.41 2.67
N ILE A 198 -29.81 1.61 1.63
CA ILE A 198 -29.11 0.32 1.76
C ILE A 198 -27.71 0.53 2.32
N TRP A 199 -26.99 1.55 1.84
CA TRP A 199 -25.65 1.86 2.36
C TRP A 199 -25.68 2.33 3.82
N VAL A 200 -26.59 3.23 4.20
CA VAL A 200 -26.70 3.75 5.57
C VAL A 200 -27.24 2.71 6.55
N LEU A 201 -28.22 1.89 6.16
CA LEU A 201 -28.92 0.97 7.06
C LEU A 201 -28.30 -0.43 7.12
N ILE A 202 -27.57 -0.84 6.08
CA ILE A 202 -26.95 -2.18 6.01
C ILE A 202 -25.43 -2.05 5.97
N GLY A 203 -24.90 -1.30 5.00
CA GLY A 203 -23.46 -1.18 4.79
C GLY A 203 -22.72 -0.61 6.00
N LEU A 204 -23.10 0.59 6.45
CA LEU A 204 -22.42 1.28 7.55
C LEU A 204 -22.55 0.52 8.89
N PRO A 205 -23.71 -0.03 9.28
CA PRO A 205 -23.80 -0.85 10.49
C PRO A 205 -22.91 -2.09 10.43
N LEU A 206 -22.85 -2.79 9.28
CA LEU A 206 -21.95 -3.95 9.15
C LEU A 206 -20.47 -3.54 9.21
N THR A 207 -20.06 -2.39 8.64
CA THR A 207 -18.67 -1.91 8.79
C THR A 207 -18.36 -1.58 10.26
N VAL A 208 -19.31 -1.01 11.00
CA VAL A 208 -19.17 -0.72 12.43
C VAL A 208 -19.05 -2.02 13.24
N VAL A 209 -19.92 -3.01 13.01
CA VAL A 209 -19.86 -4.32 13.67
C VAL A 209 -18.51 -4.98 13.40
N GLY A 210 -18.07 -5.02 12.14
CA GLY A 210 -16.76 -5.51 11.77
C GLY A 210 -15.64 -4.76 12.49
N GLY A 211 -15.74 -3.44 12.60
CA GLY A 211 -14.76 -2.61 13.30
C GLY A 211 -14.69 -2.84 14.80
N ILE A 212 -15.82 -3.07 15.47
CA ILE A 212 -15.87 -3.44 16.89
C ILE A 212 -15.20 -4.80 17.10
N MET A 213 -15.51 -5.79 16.25
CA MET A 213 -14.85 -7.09 16.28
C MET A 213 -13.34 -6.97 16.05
N GLY A 214 -12.92 -6.21 15.04
CA GLY A 214 -11.51 -6.00 14.70
C GLY A 214 -10.73 -5.32 15.83
N LYS A 215 -11.35 -4.32 16.47
CA LYS A 215 -10.79 -3.67 17.66
C LYS A 215 -10.65 -4.65 18.80
N ASN A 216 -11.69 -5.43 19.14
CA ASN A 216 -11.67 -6.26 20.33
C ASN A 216 -10.72 -7.46 20.21
N THR A 217 -10.62 -8.05 19.01
CA THR A 217 -9.78 -9.23 18.75
C THR A 217 -8.30 -8.89 18.55
N SER A 218 -7.95 -7.66 18.17
CA SER A 218 -6.56 -7.33 17.86
C SER A 218 -5.67 -7.28 19.10
N SER A 219 -4.57 -8.04 19.07
CA SER A 219 -3.42 -7.88 19.95
C SER A 219 -2.52 -6.73 19.52
N ASP A 220 -1.58 -6.36 20.38
CA ASP A 220 -0.55 -5.36 20.07
C ASP A 220 0.29 -5.78 18.87
N PHE A 221 0.87 -4.78 18.18
CA PHE A 221 1.71 -5.04 17.02
C PHE A 221 3.01 -5.71 17.44
N ASP A 222 3.11 -7.00 17.18
CA ASP A 222 4.33 -7.76 17.37
C ASP A 222 5.39 -7.35 16.32
N ALA A 223 6.35 -6.55 16.76
CA ALA A 223 7.49 -6.08 15.99
C ALA A 223 8.73 -6.89 16.40
N PRO A 224 9.40 -7.58 15.46
CA PRO A 224 10.61 -8.37 15.74
C PRO A 224 11.73 -7.57 16.42
N CYS A 225 11.84 -6.29 16.11
CA CYS A 225 12.86 -5.40 16.66
C CYS A 225 12.22 -4.19 17.34
N ARG A 226 12.77 -3.78 18.48
CA ARG A 226 12.37 -2.56 19.18
C ARG A 226 12.84 -1.34 18.37
N THR A 227 11.96 -0.36 18.23
CA THR A 227 12.30 0.87 17.52
C THR A 227 13.14 1.82 18.37
N LYS A 228 14.14 2.47 17.76
CA LYS A 228 14.91 3.54 18.42
C LYS A 228 14.05 4.81 18.56
N ASN A 229 14.33 5.62 19.58
CA ASN A 229 13.59 6.86 19.84
C ASN A 229 13.85 7.93 18.75
N ILE A 230 15.10 7.99 18.27
CA ILE A 230 15.55 8.90 17.22
C ILE A 230 15.62 8.10 15.92
N ALA A 231 14.98 8.61 14.87
CA ALA A 231 15.06 7.99 13.55
C ALA A 231 16.38 8.32 12.87
N ARG A 232 16.96 7.32 12.22
CA ARG A 232 18.11 7.49 11.34
C ARG A 232 17.75 8.41 10.16
N GLU A 233 18.71 9.25 9.77
CA GLU A 233 18.61 10.05 8.55
C GLU A 233 18.74 9.17 7.32
N ILE A 234 17.91 9.43 6.30
CA ILE A 234 17.85 8.62 5.09
C ILE A 234 18.84 9.20 4.09
N PRO A 235 19.77 8.41 3.53
CA PRO A 235 20.75 8.91 2.58
C PRO A 235 20.06 9.44 1.30
N PRO A 236 20.62 10.49 0.66
CA PRO A 236 20.06 11.06 -0.55
C PRO A 236 20.03 10.01 -1.66
N GLN A 237 18.83 9.75 -2.19
CA GLN A 237 18.62 8.73 -3.20
C GLN A 237 18.76 9.31 -4.61
N PRO A 238 19.35 8.57 -5.56
CA PRO A 238 19.38 8.98 -6.95
C PRO A 238 17.98 8.97 -7.57
N TRP A 239 17.79 9.74 -8.64
CA TRP A 239 16.49 10.00 -9.26
C TRP A 239 15.69 8.74 -9.63
N TYR A 240 16.36 7.67 -10.06
CA TYR A 240 15.72 6.42 -10.49
C TYR A 240 15.14 5.61 -9.31
N ARG A 241 15.47 5.95 -8.06
CA ARG A 241 14.91 5.36 -6.83
C ARG A 241 13.77 6.20 -6.24
N ASN A 242 13.36 7.26 -6.94
CA ASN A 242 12.20 8.05 -6.55
C ASN A 242 10.91 7.21 -6.60
N THR A 243 9.93 7.64 -5.81
CA THR A 243 8.63 6.97 -5.68
C THR A 243 7.92 6.81 -7.03
N LEU A 244 8.04 7.78 -7.94
CA LEU A 244 7.43 7.71 -9.28
C LEU A 244 8.04 6.61 -10.14
N CYS A 245 9.36 6.48 -10.17
CA CYS A 245 10.03 5.39 -10.89
C CYS A 245 9.64 4.03 -10.31
N HIS A 246 9.57 3.94 -8.98
CA HIS A 246 9.10 2.74 -8.27
C HIS A 246 7.66 2.36 -8.66
N MET A 247 6.76 3.33 -8.79
CA MET A 247 5.40 3.10 -9.28
C MET A 247 5.39 2.59 -10.73
N ILE A 248 6.21 3.16 -11.61
CA ILE A 248 6.25 2.73 -13.02
C ILE A 248 6.67 1.26 -13.12
N PHE A 249 7.75 0.86 -12.44
CA PHE A 249 8.21 -0.53 -12.44
C PHE A 249 7.24 -1.46 -11.70
N GLY A 250 6.64 -0.99 -10.61
CA GLY A 250 5.70 -1.78 -9.81
C GLY A 250 4.41 -2.11 -10.53
N GLY A 251 3.90 -1.20 -11.35
CA GLY A 251 2.62 -1.37 -12.04
C GLY A 251 2.69 -2.00 -13.43
N PHE A 252 3.84 -1.89 -14.11
CA PHE A 252 3.98 -2.38 -15.48
C PHE A 252 3.84 -3.91 -15.59
N LEU A 253 4.47 -4.66 -14.68
CA LEU A 253 4.47 -6.11 -14.73
C LEU A 253 3.07 -6.71 -14.43
N PRO A 254 2.35 -6.33 -13.36
CA PRO A 254 0.98 -6.79 -13.18
C PRO A 254 0.05 -6.33 -14.32
N PHE A 255 0.21 -5.10 -14.81
CA PHE A 255 -0.55 -4.64 -15.98
C PHE A 255 -0.38 -5.56 -17.20
N SER A 256 0.85 -5.99 -17.49
CA SER A 256 1.11 -6.89 -18.61
C SER A 256 0.38 -8.23 -18.47
N ALA A 257 0.29 -8.76 -17.25
CA ALA A 257 -0.37 -10.03 -16.95
C ALA A 257 -1.90 -9.96 -17.14
N VAL A 258 -2.53 -8.82 -16.82
CA VAL A 258 -3.99 -8.64 -16.96
C VAL A 258 -4.42 -8.07 -18.32
N SER A 259 -3.49 -7.51 -19.10
CA SER A 259 -3.80 -6.72 -20.32
C SER A 259 -4.70 -7.42 -21.35
N VAL A 260 -4.50 -8.72 -21.58
CA VAL A 260 -5.30 -9.51 -22.54
C VAL A 260 -6.72 -9.71 -22.03
N GLU A 261 -6.88 -10.10 -20.76
CA GLU A 261 -8.22 -10.29 -20.18
C GLU A 261 -8.96 -8.97 -20.00
N LEU A 262 -8.24 -7.89 -19.71
CA LEU A 262 -8.81 -6.56 -19.59
C LEU A 262 -9.56 -6.14 -20.87
N TYR A 263 -9.07 -6.55 -22.05
CA TYR A 263 -9.79 -6.35 -23.31
C TYR A 263 -11.17 -7.01 -23.30
N TYR A 264 -11.23 -8.29 -22.92
CA TYR A 264 -12.48 -9.04 -22.89
C TYR A 264 -13.42 -8.53 -21.80
N VAL A 265 -12.90 -8.15 -20.63
CA VAL A 265 -13.68 -7.50 -19.57
C VAL A 265 -14.30 -6.18 -20.08
N PHE A 266 -13.52 -5.31 -20.73
CA PHE A 266 -14.07 -4.08 -21.30
C PHE A 266 -15.09 -4.35 -22.43
N ALA A 267 -14.81 -5.30 -23.31
CA ALA A 267 -15.75 -5.66 -24.39
C ALA A 267 -17.10 -6.16 -23.85
N THR A 268 -17.09 -6.83 -22.70
CA THR A 268 -18.27 -7.49 -22.13
C THR A 268 -19.08 -6.56 -21.23
N VAL A 269 -18.41 -5.71 -20.43
CA VAL A 269 -19.06 -4.65 -19.64
C VAL A 269 -19.78 -3.66 -20.55
N TRP A 270 -19.19 -3.33 -21.70
CA TRP A 270 -19.77 -2.39 -22.67
C TRP A 270 -20.60 -3.06 -23.77
N GLY A 271 -21.01 -4.33 -23.57
CA GLY A 271 -22.10 -4.98 -24.30
C GLY A 271 -21.80 -5.46 -25.71
N ARG A 272 -20.54 -5.68 -26.07
CA ARG A 272 -20.18 -6.18 -27.41
C ARG A 272 -20.17 -7.69 -27.52
N GLU A 273 -19.81 -8.37 -26.43
CA GLU A 273 -19.66 -9.83 -26.37
C GLU A 273 -20.07 -10.33 -24.99
N VAL A 274 -20.60 -11.55 -24.88
CA VAL A 274 -20.90 -12.18 -23.59
C VAL A 274 -19.66 -12.93 -23.12
N TYR A 275 -19.15 -12.61 -21.92
CA TYR A 275 -18.02 -13.34 -21.36
C TYR A 275 -18.50 -14.69 -20.83
N THR A 276 -18.03 -15.79 -21.42
CA THR A 276 -18.43 -17.16 -21.04
C THR A 276 -17.31 -17.94 -20.36
N LEU A 277 -16.07 -17.45 -20.42
CA LEU A 277 -14.86 -18.17 -19.97
C LEU A 277 -14.45 -17.81 -18.53
N TYR A 278 -15.40 -17.88 -17.58
CA TYR A 278 -15.14 -17.53 -16.17
C TYR A 278 -13.99 -18.31 -15.51
N GLY A 279 -13.67 -19.51 -16.01
CA GLY A 279 -12.50 -20.28 -15.56
C GLY A 279 -11.17 -19.61 -15.88
N ILE A 280 -11.04 -18.99 -17.06
CA ILE A 280 -9.82 -18.25 -17.44
C ILE A 280 -9.70 -16.99 -16.58
N LEU A 281 -10.82 -16.29 -16.34
CA LEU A 281 -10.85 -15.12 -15.47
C LEU A 281 -10.36 -15.44 -14.04
N MET A 282 -10.72 -16.61 -13.49
CA MET A 282 -10.21 -17.05 -12.19
C MET A 282 -8.70 -17.27 -12.20
N VAL A 283 -8.18 -17.95 -13.23
CA VAL A 283 -6.74 -18.22 -13.37
C VAL A 283 -5.97 -16.90 -13.48
N VAL A 284 -6.45 -15.97 -14.31
CA VAL A 284 -5.82 -14.65 -14.48
C VAL A 284 -5.91 -13.83 -13.20
N PHE A 285 -7.02 -13.89 -12.46
CA PHE A 285 -7.13 -13.25 -11.16
C PHE A 285 -6.06 -13.76 -10.18
N VAL A 286 -5.85 -15.08 -10.10
CA VAL A 286 -4.81 -15.66 -9.24
C VAL A 286 -3.39 -15.27 -9.70
N ILE A 287 -3.14 -15.30 -11.00
CA ILE A 287 -1.86 -14.86 -11.57
C ILE A 287 -1.60 -13.39 -11.25
N GLU A 288 -2.61 -12.52 -11.37
CA GLU A 288 -2.51 -11.10 -11.09
C GLU A 288 -2.14 -10.83 -9.62
N LEU A 289 -2.79 -11.54 -8.68
CA LEU A 289 -2.45 -11.43 -7.25
C LEU A 289 -1.03 -11.92 -6.97
N SER A 290 -0.61 -13.02 -7.61
CA SER A 290 0.72 -13.61 -7.45
C SER A 290 1.81 -12.69 -7.99
N VAL A 291 1.68 -12.20 -9.23
CA VAL A 291 2.62 -11.27 -9.86
C VAL A 291 2.72 -9.99 -9.06
N SER A 292 1.57 -9.43 -8.62
CA SER A 292 1.54 -8.24 -7.77
C SER A 292 2.29 -8.44 -6.45
N ALA A 293 2.13 -9.61 -5.80
CA ALA A 293 2.85 -9.94 -4.57
C ALA A 293 4.36 -10.09 -4.80
N CYS A 294 4.78 -10.78 -5.86
CA CYS A 294 6.19 -10.97 -6.19
C CYS A 294 6.89 -9.63 -6.49
N VAL A 295 6.26 -8.77 -7.29
CA VAL A 295 6.79 -7.44 -7.62
C VAL A 295 6.90 -6.58 -6.37
N ALA A 296 5.90 -6.61 -5.49
CA ALA A 296 5.92 -5.91 -4.22
C ALA A 296 7.11 -6.33 -3.33
N VAL A 297 7.36 -7.63 -3.21
CA VAL A 297 8.48 -8.17 -2.41
C VAL A 297 9.82 -7.73 -2.99
N ALA A 298 10.02 -7.87 -4.31
CA ALA A 298 11.27 -7.47 -4.96
C ALA A 298 11.54 -5.96 -4.80
N LEU A 299 10.52 -5.13 -5.01
CA LEU A 299 10.63 -3.69 -4.91
C LEU A 299 10.81 -3.20 -3.46
N THR A 300 10.19 -3.86 -2.49
CA THR A 300 10.44 -3.56 -1.07
C THR A 300 11.83 -3.98 -0.62
N TYR A 301 12.37 -5.08 -1.14
CA TYR A 301 13.77 -5.45 -0.90
C TYR A 301 14.72 -4.37 -1.43
N PHE A 302 14.60 -3.95 -2.69
CA PHE A 302 15.45 -2.88 -3.24
C PHE A 302 15.30 -1.57 -2.47
N HIS A 303 14.10 -1.26 -1.98
CA HIS A 303 13.84 -0.09 -1.17
C HIS A 303 14.60 -0.15 0.17
N LEU A 304 14.52 -1.27 0.88
CA LEU A 304 15.22 -1.47 2.16
C LEU A 304 16.73 -1.51 1.98
N SER A 305 17.23 -2.12 0.91
CA SER A 305 18.65 -2.10 0.54
C SER A 305 19.16 -0.70 0.20
N SER A 306 18.27 0.28 0.05
CA SER A 306 18.61 1.70 -0.10
C SER A 306 18.69 2.46 1.22
N GLU A 307 18.58 1.77 2.36
CA GLU A 307 18.48 2.36 3.71
C GLU A 307 17.25 3.26 3.94
N ASP A 308 16.23 3.19 3.08
CA ASP A 308 14.96 3.91 3.29
C ASP A 308 13.95 2.98 3.98
N TYR A 309 13.62 3.29 5.24
CA TYR A 309 12.67 2.51 6.05
C TYR A 309 11.21 2.87 5.78
N ARG A 310 10.89 3.82 4.87
CA ARG A 310 9.51 4.31 4.62
C ARG A 310 8.74 3.42 3.64
N TRP A 311 8.71 2.12 3.93
CA TRP A 311 8.12 1.10 3.04
C TRP A 311 6.58 1.04 3.10
N TRP A 312 5.93 1.46 4.19
CA TRP A 312 4.47 1.31 4.39
C TRP A 312 3.64 1.79 3.20
N TRP A 313 3.70 3.09 2.87
CA TRP A 313 2.96 3.64 1.73
C TRP A 313 3.52 3.20 0.38
N ARG A 314 4.85 3.06 0.26
CA ARG A 314 5.48 2.62 -0.99
C ARG A 314 5.03 1.22 -1.39
N SER A 315 4.84 0.31 -0.43
CA SER A 315 4.29 -1.01 -0.69
C SER A 315 2.88 -0.93 -1.30
N VAL A 316 1.99 -0.06 -0.79
CA VAL A 316 0.65 0.14 -1.37
C VAL A 316 0.75 0.69 -2.80
N PHE A 317 1.63 1.67 -3.03
CA PHE A 317 1.80 2.27 -4.35
C PHE A 317 2.48 1.35 -5.37
N SER A 318 3.25 0.36 -4.94
CA SER A 318 3.98 -0.58 -5.81
C SER A 318 3.03 -1.27 -6.79
N ALA A 319 2.21 -2.24 -6.34
CA ALA A 319 1.24 -2.89 -7.23
C ALA A 319 -0.05 -2.07 -7.43
N GLY A 320 -0.38 -1.13 -6.53
CA GLY A 320 -1.53 -0.24 -6.72
C GLY A 320 -1.40 0.60 -8.00
N SER A 321 -0.17 0.97 -8.37
CA SER A 321 0.11 1.76 -9.58
C SER A 321 -0.32 1.09 -10.89
N THR A 322 -0.55 -0.23 -10.91
CA THR A 322 -1.15 -0.95 -12.05
C THR A 322 -2.43 -0.28 -12.55
N SER A 323 -3.22 0.29 -11.63
CA SER A 323 -4.44 1.05 -11.96
C SER A 323 -4.21 2.23 -12.92
N PHE A 324 -3.05 2.90 -12.87
CA PHE A 324 -2.74 3.99 -13.80
C PHE A 324 -2.52 3.46 -15.22
N PHE A 325 -1.88 2.28 -15.35
CA PHE A 325 -1.73 1.62 -16.65
C PHE A 325 -3.07 1.15 -17.20
N VAL A 326 -3.95 0.60 -16.35
CA VAL A 326 -5.34 0.26 -16.69
C VAL A 326 -6.11 1.49 -17.18
N PHE A 327 -5.90 2.65 -16.55
CA PHE A 327 -6.52 3.91 -16.99
C PHE A 327 -6.00 4.37 -18.37
N PHE A 328 -4.69 4.29 -18.63
CA PHE A 328 -4.16 4.58 -19.97
C PHE A 328 -4.69 3.59 -21.02
N TYR A 329 -4.83 2.33 -20.65
CA TYR A 329 -5.45 1.32 -21.50
C TYR A 329 -6.93 1.65 -21.81
N SER A 330 -7.69 2.16 -20.84
CA SER A 330 -9.08 2.55 -21.07
C SER A 330 -9.20 3.70 -22.07
N ILE A 331 -8.27 4.67 -22.03
CA ILE A 331 -8.17 5.74 -23.04
C ILE A 331 -7.90 5.14 -24.43
N PHE A 332 -6.94 4.22 -24.53
CA PHE A 332 -6.63 3.53 -25.78
C PHE A 332 -7.85 2.76 -26.31
N PHE A 333 -8.54 2.00 -25.46
CA PHE A 333 -9.74 1.25 -25.79
C PHE A 333 -10.86 2.16 -26.28
N TYR A 334 -11.08 3.29 -25.60
CA TYR A 334 -12.08 4.29 -25.98
C TYR A 334 -11.84 4.82 -27.39
N ILE A 335 -10.63 5.29 -27.68
CA ILE A 335 -10.30 5.95 -28.96
C ILE A 335 -10.25 4.95 -30.12
N ARG A 336 -9.64 3.78 -29.91
CA ARG A 336 -9.29 2.86 -31.01
C ARG A 336 -10.28 1.73 -31.22
N ARG A 337 -11.09 1.40 -30.20
CA ARG A 337 -11.91 0.19 -30.24
C ARG A 337 -13.37 0.45 -29.98
N SER A 338 -13.73 1.30 -29.01
CA SER A 338 -15.09 1.38 -28.45
C SER A 338 -16.19 1.81 -29.41
N ASN A 339 -15.87 2.48 -30.53
CA ASN A 339 -16.84 3.12 -31.44
C ASN A 339 -17.92 3.95 -30.71
N MET A 340 -17.68 4.31 -29.44
CA MET A 340 -18.57 5.13 -28.64
C MET A 340 -18.35 6.58 -29.02
N SER A 341 -19.44 7.33 -29.14
CA SER A 341 -19.39 8.73 -29.51
C SER A 341 -20.46 9.52 -28.76
N GLY A 342 -20.21 10.81 -28.58
CA GLY A 342 -21.08 11.70 -27.83
C GLY A 342 -20.76 11.77 -26.34
N ILE A 343 -21.17 12.90 -25.76
CA ILE A 343 -20.79 13.31 -24.40
C ILE A 343 -21.30 12.33 -23.34
N VAL A 344 -22.54 11.84 -23.48
CA VAL A 344 -23.16 10.92 -22.52
C VAL A 344 -22.31 9.64 -22.38
N GLN A 345 -21.99 9.00 -23.51
CA GLN A 345 -21.17 7.78 -23.54
C GLN A 345 -19.74 8.02 -23.05
N SER A 346 -19.13 9.17 -23.39
CA SER A 346 -17.79 9.52 -22.90
C SER A 346 -17.75 9.66 -21.38
N VAL A 347 -18.70 10.40 -20.80
CA VAL A 347 -18.74 10.67 -19.36
C VAL A 347 -19.03 9.37 -18.59
N GLU A 348 -19.95 8.55 -19.09
CA GLU A 348 -20.25 7.24 -18.50
C GLU A 348 -19.02 6.31 -18.53
N PHE A 349 -18.36 6.21 -19.69
CA PHE A 349 -17.18 5.38 -19.87
C PHE A 349 -16.03 5.80 -18.96
N PHE A 350 -15.64 7.07 -18.99
CA PHE A 350 -14.51 7.56 -18.19
C PHE A 350 -14.86 7.61 -16.70
N GLY A 351 -16.10 7.95 -16.33
CA GLY A 351 -16.55 7.95 -14.94
C GLY A 351 -16.38 6.56 -14.29
N TYR A 352 -16.99 5.53 -14.88
CA TYR A 352 -16.87 4.17 -14.35
C TYR A 352 -15.47 3.56 -14.53
N SER A 353 -14.71 4.00 -15.54
CA SER A 353 -13.30 3.58 -15.71
C SER A 353 -12.43 4.12 -14.59
N VAL A 354 -12.56 5.40 -14.20
CA VAL A 354 -11.84 5.98 -13.04
C VAL A 354 -12.19 5.22 -11.77
N LEU A 355 -13.47 4.90 -11.57
CA LEU A 355 -13.91 4.18 -10.39
C LEU A 355 -13.34 2.74 -10.33
N THR A 356 -13.33 2.05 -11.48
CA THR A 356 -12.73 0.73 -11.62
C THR A 356 -11.23 0.80 -11.33
N CYS A 357 -10.51 1.78 -11.88
CA CYS A 357 -9.10 1.97 -11.60
C CYS A 357 -8.84 2.25 -10.11
N PHE A 358 -9.68 3.04 -9.45
CA PHE A 358 -9.58 3.28 -8.01
C PHE A 358 -9.81 2.00 -7.19
N ALA A 359 -10.77 1.17 -7.57
CA ALA A 359 -10.99 -0.14 -6.95
C ALA A 359 -9.77 -1.06 -7.13
N PHE A 360 -9.19 -1.11 -8.33
CA PHE A 360 -7.96 -1.85 -8.64
C PHE A 360 -6.75 -1.33 -7.83
N PHE A 361 -6.63 -0.01 -7.68
CA PHE A 361 -5.57 0.60 -6.87
C PHE A 361 -5.64 0.12 -5.42
N LEU A 362 -6.83 0.15 -4.82
CA LEU A 362 -7.05 -0.29 -3.46
C LEU A 362 -6.84 -1.79 -3.32
N SER A 363 -7.40 -2.62 -4.21
CA SER A 363 -7.27 -4.08 -4.12
C SER A 363 -5.82 -4.54 -4.28
N LEU A 364 -5.14 -4.19 -5.37
CA LEU A 364 -3.75 -4.60 -5.61
C LEU A 364 -2.77 -3.97 -4.60
N GLY A 365 -3.04 -2.73 -4.18
CA GLY A 365 -2.28 -2.08 -3.12
C GLY A 365 -2.33 -2.87 -1.79
N THR A 366 -3.45 -3.52 -1.48
CA THR A 366 -3.54 -4.38 -0.28
C THR A 366 -2.78 -5.67 -0.38
N VAL A 367 -2.85 -6.35 -1.53
CA VAL A 367 -2.06 -7.55 -1.80
C VAL A 367 -0.58 -7.26 -1.62
N SER A 368 -0.13 -6.17 -2.23
CA SER A 368 1.24 -5.69 -2.18
C SER A 368 1.70 -5.39 -0.75
N PHE A 369 0.87 -4.71 0.04
CA PHE A 369 1.16 -4.44 1.45
C PHE A 369 1.29 -5.74 2.27
N PHE A 370 0.33 -6.66 2.16
CA PHE A 370 0.38 -7.91 2.95
C PHE A 370 1.56 -8.80 2.56
N ALA A 371 1.91 -8.85 1.27
CA ALA A 371 3.10 -9.55 0.78
C ALA A 371 4.38 -8.93 1.37
N SER A 372 4.49 -7.61 1.30
CA SER A 372 5.64 -6.85 1.83
C SER A 372 5.77 -7.00 3.35
N LEU A 373 4.67 -6.91 4.10
CA LEU A 373 4.68 -7.09 5.56
C LEU A 373 5.14 -8.49 5.96
N LYS A 374 4.68 -9.53 5.26
CA LYS A 374 5.12 -10.92 5.51
C LYS A 374 6.61 -11.08 5.21
N PHE A 375 7.08 -10.53 4.09
CA PHE A 375 8.48 -10.56 3.71
C PHE A 375 9.38 -9.86 4.73
N ILE A 376 9.02 -8.64 5.13
CA ILE A 376 9.77 -7.85 6.11
C ILE A 376 9.85 -8.59 7.45
N ARG A 377 8.73 -9.12 7.95
CA ARG A 377 8.75 -9.93 9.17
C ARG A 377 9.64 -11.15 9.03
N TYR A 378 9.60 -11.83 7.89
CA TYR A 378 10.42 -13.00 7.64
C TYR A 378 11.93 -12.67 7.68
N ILE A 379 12.38 -11.59 7.03
CA ILE A 379 13.82 -11.25 7.02
C ILE A 379 14.32 -10.78 8.39
N TYR A 380 13.53 -10.01 9.15
CA TYR A 380 13.97 -9.48 10.45
C TYR A 380 13.82 -10.46 11.61
N VAL A 381 12.92 -11.45 11.52
CA VAL A 381 12.86 -12.54 12.52
C VAL A 381 14.06 -13.49 12.38
N ASN A 382 14.54 -13.70 11.17
CA ASN A 382 15.69 -14.58 10.89
C ASN A 382 17.04 -13.82 10.92
N LEU A 383 17.03 -12.53 11.25
CA LEU A 383 18.25 -11.76 11.42
C LEU A 383 18.93 -12.21 12.72
N LYS A 384 20.01 -12.97 12.60
CA LYS A 384 20.94 -13.18 13.72
C LYS A 384 21.73 -11.88 13.88
N MET A 385 21.52 -11.21 15.00
CA MET A 385 22.46 -10.19 15.46
C MET A 385 23.41 -10.95 16.38
N ASP A 386 24.53 -11.40 15.81
CA ASP A 386 25.62 -12.00 16.59
C ASP A 386 26.36 -10.90 17.36
#